data_AF-H0TDY3-F1
#
_entry.id   AF-H0TDY3-F1
#
_cell.length_a   1.000
_cell.length_b   1.000
_cell.length_c   1.000
_cell.angle_alpha   90.00
_cell.angle_beta   90.00
_cell.angle_gamma   90.00
#
_symmetry.space_group_name_H-M   'P 1'
#
loop_
_entity.id
_entity.type
_entity.pdbx_description
1 polymer ?
#
loop_
_entity_poly.entity_id
_entity_poly.type
_entity_poly.pdbx_seq_one_letter_code
_entity_poly.pdbx_strand_id
1 'polypeptide(L)'
;MTRSFKTFTAAAVFVATATAAVAQGGFDFAPGMAFVYSSGKTSTMQVAQGDRNHQSMMRHATKVPANTVFFMSGGQLYSTHGMLDPTGNFYIN
;
A
#
# COMPACT_ATOMS: atom_id res chain seq x y z
N MET A 1 -19.50 -62.74 3.19
CA MET A 1 -20.19 -61.55 3.72
C MET A 1 -19.52 -61.23 5.05
N THR A 2 -18.82 -60.12 5.22
CA THR A 2 -19.39 -58.77 5.34
C THR A 2 -18.39 -57.69 4.89
N ARG A 3 -18.90 -56.72 4.13
CA ARG A 3 -18.21 -55.48 3.74
C ARG A 3 -18.15 -54.55 4.94
N SER A 4 -17.06 -53.77 5.06
CA SER A 4 -17.16 -52.47 5.70
C SER A 4 -16.26 -51.48 4.99
N PHE A 5 -16.89 -50.73 4.08
CA PHE A 5 -16.41 -49.50 3.48
C PHE A 5 -16.53 -48.42 4.57
N LYS A 6 -15.45 -47.69 4.90
CA LYS A 6 -15.62 -46.41 5.59
C LYS A 6 -14.68 -45.36 5.00
N THR A 7 -15.35 -44.44 4.34
CA THR A 7 -14.92 -43.36 3.47
C THR A 7 -13.97 -42.41 4.20
N PHE A 8 -12.77 -42.21 3.64
CA PHE A 8 -11.85 -41.15 4.06
C PHE A 8 -12.14 -39.94 3.19
N THR A 9 -12.88 -38.94 3.68
CA THR A 9 -12.91 -37.62 3.02
C THR A 9 -13.39 -36.55 3.98
N ALA A 10 -12.46 -35.69 4.39
CA ALA A 10 -12.76 -34.33 4.81
C ALA A 10 -11.55 -33.45 4.48
N ALA A 11 -11.41 -33.12 3.20
CA ALA A 11 -10.52 -32.04 2.78
C ALA A 11 -11.24 -30.72 3.06
N ALA A 12 -10.91 -30.07 4.17
CA ALA A 12 -11.38 -28.71 4.44
C ALA A 12 -10.59 -27.73 3.58
N VAL A 13 -11.23 -27.18 2.55
CA VAL A 13 -10.70 -26.06 1.78
C VAL A 13 -10.79 -24.81 2.66
N PHE A 14 -9.66 -24.37 3.21
CA PHE A 14 -9.57 -23.05 3.84
C PHE A 14 -9.59 -21.99 2.73
N VAL A 15 -10.76 -21.38 2.52
CA VAL A 15 -10.84 -20.13 1.77
C VAL A 15 -10.21 -19.06 2.65
N ALA A 16 -8.97 -18.69 2.35
CA ALA A 16 -8.32 -17.53 2.93
C ALA A 16 -9.04 -16.28 2.41
N THR A 17 -10.06 -15.82 3.13
CA THR A 17 -10.54 -14.46 2.95
C THR A 17 -9.45 -13.54 3.47
N ALA A 18 -8.65 -12.98 2.56
CA ALA A 18 -7.72 -11.93 2.88
C ALA A 18 -8.51 -10.72 3.38
N THR A 19 -8.68 -10.60 4.69
CA THR A 19 -8.97 -9.32 5.33
C THR A 19 -7.75 -8.43 5.11
N ALA A 20 -7.73 -7.72 3.98
CA ALA A 20 -7.02 -6.46 3.90
C ALA A 20 -7.79 -5.49 4.81
N ALA A 21 -7.48 -5.54 6.11
CA ALA A 21 -7.81 -4.45 7.00
C ALA A 21 -7.02 -3.25 6.50
N VAL A 22 -7.66 -2.44 5.64
CA VAL A 22 -7.21 -1.09 5.37
C VAL A 22 -7.28 -0.39 6.71
N ALA A 23 -6.11 -0.18 7.33
CA ALA A 23 -6.04 0.70 8.48
C ALA A 23 -6.57 2.06 8.01
N GLN A 24 -7.77 2.45 8.43
CA GLN A 24 -8.33 3.80 8.28
C GLN A 24 -7.60 4.80 9.21
N GLY A 25 -6.29 4.64 9.35
CA GLY A 25 -5.41 5.61 9.97
C GLY A 25 -4.56 6.18 8.86
N GLY A 26 -4.72 7.49 8.60
CA GLY A 26 -3.80 8.20 7.72
C GLY A 26 -2.36 8.00 8.23
N PHE A 27 -1.42 7.82 7.32
CA PHE A 27 -0.01 7.81 7.69
C PHE A 27 0.43 9.27 7.88
N ASP A 28 0.89 9.64 9.08
CA ASP A 28 1.37 10.99 9.33
C ASP A 28 2.70 11.23 8.60
N PHE A 29 2.76 12.30 7.81
CA PHE A 29 4.00 12.78 7.20
C PHE A 29 4.78 13.61 8.22
N ALA A 30 5.47 12.94 9.14
CA ALA A 30 6.37 13.62 10.06
C ALA A 30 7.56 14.27 9.29
N PRO A 31 8.02 15.47 9.69
CA PRO A 31 9.19 16.09 9.09
C PRO A 31 10.41 15.16 9.16
N GLY A 32 11.14 15.04 8.05
CA GLY A 32 12.33 14.18 7.96
C GLY A 32 12.01 12.70 7.69
N MET A 33 10.77 12.31 7.42
CA MET A 33 10.46 10.95 6.95
C MET A 33 10.52 10.86 5.42
N ALA A 34 11.14 9.79 4.92
CA ALA A 34 11.08 9.41 3.51
C ALA A 34 10.36 8.07 3.34
N PHE A 35 9.57 7.98 2.28
CA PHE A 35 8.93 6.74 1.85
C PHE A 35 9.65 6.26 0.59
N VAL A 36 10.16 5.04 0.63
CA VAL A 36 10.89 4.43 -0.48
C VAL A 36 10.02 3.34 -1.09
N TYR A 37 9.65 3.52 -2.35
CA TYR A 37 9.00 2.48 -3.13
C TYR A 37 10.05 1.65 -3.87
N SER A 38 10.03 0.34 -3.65
CA SER A 38 10.90 -0.61 -4.36
C SER A 38 10.23 -1.98 -4.45
N SER A 39 10.26 -2.58 -5.64
CA SER A 39 9.78 -3.95 -5.88
C SER A 39 8.36 -4.21 -5.37
N GLY A 40 7.43 -3.27 -5.61
CA GLY A 40 6.04 -3.40 -5.18
C GLY A 40 5.79 -3.17 -3.69
N LYS A 41 6.79 -2.71 -2.94
CA LYS A 41 6.69 -2.46 -1.50
C LYS A 41 7.12 -1.04 -1.16
N THR A 42 6.51 -0.49 -0.12
CA THR A 42 6.90 0.81 0.45
C THR A 42 7.56 0.59 1.80
N SER A 43 8.72 1.20 2.02
CA SER A 43 9.39 1.27 3.31
C SER A 43 9.52 2.72 3.77
N THR A 44 9.67 2.92 5.08
CA THR A 44 9.90 4.23 5.70
C THR A 44 11.32 4.34 6.20
N MET A 45 11.95 5.49 6.00
CA MET A 45 13.30 5.79 6.46
C MET A 45 13.37 7.19 7.06
N GLN A 46 14.09 7.34 8.17
CA GLN A 46 14.39 8.67 8.71
C GLN A 46 15.51 9.33 7.89
N VAL A 47 15.30 10.60 7.55
CA VAL A 47 16.22 11.48 6.86
C VAL A 47 16.47 12.66 7.78
N ALA A 48 17.68 12.76 8.32
CA ALA A 48 18.07 13.89 9.15
C ALA A 48 17.95 15.20 8.38
N GLN A 49 17.22 16.18 8.97
CA GLN A 49 17.14 17.52 8.41
C GLN A 49 18.51 18.20 8.47
N GLY A 50 18.91 18.84 7.37
CA GLY A 50 20.18 19.59 7.29
C GLY A 50 21.37 18.79 6.79
N ASP A 51 21.26 17.46 6.67
CA ASP A 51 22.34 16.66 6.09
C ASP A 51 22.48 16.89 4.58
N ARG A 52 23.70 16.70 4.09
CA ARG A 52 24.04 16.73 2.65
C ARG A 52 23.09 15.83 1.83
N ASN A 53 22.61 14.75 2.42
CA ASN A 53 21.66 13.83 1.79
C ASN A 53 20.28 14.49 1.57
N HIS A 54 19.71 15.14 2.59
CA HIS A 54 18.44 15.88 2.45
C HIS A 54 18.54 16.97 1.38
N GLN A 55 19.64 17.73 1.38
CA GLN A 55 19.88 18.76 0.35
C GLN A 55 19.98 18.14 -1.05
N SER A 56 20.63 16.99 -1.20
CA SER A 56 20.73 16.28 -2.47
C SER A 56 19.37 15.77 -2.95
N MET A 57 18.54 15.24 -2.05
CA MET A 57 17.18 14.79 -2.37
C MET A 57 16.32 15.94 -2.87
N MET A 58 16.40 17.12 -2.23
CA MET A 58 15.60 18.29 -2.59
C MET A 58 15.94 18.90 -3.96
N ARG A 59 17.15 18.67 -4.50
CA ARG A 59 17.57 19.24 -5.80
C ARG A 59 16.70 18.82 -6.98
N HIS A 60 16.13 17.63 -6.92
CA HIS A 60 15.29 17.06 -7.98
C HIS A 60 13.89 16.70 -7.48
N ALA A 61 13.54 17.14 -6.26
CA ALA A 61 12.24 16.84 -5.68
C ALA A 61 11.15 17.68 -6.35
N THR A 62 10.02 17.04 -6.65
CA THR A 62 8.79 17.73 -7.07
C THR A 62 7.81 17.71 -5.90
N LYS A 63 7.22 18.86 -5.59
CA LYS A 63 6.19 18.94 -4.56
C LYS A 63 4.96 18.17 -5.02
N VAL A 64 4.49 17.24 -4.20
CA VAL A 64 3.24 16.52 -4.42
C VAL A 64 2.06 17.48 -4.18
N PRO A 65 1.16 17.69 -5.14
CA PRO A 65 -0.05 18.48 -4.94
C PRO A 65 -0.95 17.90 -3.84
N ALA A 66 -1.73 18.75 -3.18
CA ALA A 66 -2.78 18.28 -2.26
C ALA A 66 -3.76 17.36 -3.01
N ASN A 67 -4.41 16.43 -2.31
CA ASN A 67 -5.34 15.47 -2.91
C ASN A 67 -4.69 14.59 -4.01
N THR A 68 -3.42 14.24 -3.83
CA THR A 68 -2.79 13.20 -4.65
C THR A 68 -3.08 11.83 -4.05
N VAL A 69 -3.58 10.91 -4.88
CA VAL A 69 -3.85 9.52 -4.55
C VAL A 69 -2.72 8.66 -5.11
N PHE A 70 -2.13 7.81 -4.27
CA PHE A 70 -1.17 6.81 -4.67
C PHE A 70 -1.80 5.42 -4.60
N PHE A 71 -1.67 4.61 -5.65
CA PHE A 71 -2.29 3.29 -5.71
C PHE A 71 -1.46 2.31 -6.53
N MET A 72 -1.59 1.02 -6.20
CA MET A 72 -0.88 -0.07 -6.89
C MET A 72 -1.73 -0.64 -8.02
N SER A 73 -1.15 -0.81 -9.20
CA SER A 73 -1.76 -1.56 -10.31
C SER A 73 -0.69 -2.32 -11.07
N GLY A 74 -0.90 -3.62 -11.35
CA GLY A 74 0.07 -4.43 -12.09
C GLY A 74 1.47 -4.49 -11.46
N GLY A 75 1.59 -4.36 -10.13
CA GLY A 75 2.90 -4.33 -9.45
C GLY A 75 3.66 -3.00 -9.58
N GLN A 76 3.01 -1.95 -10.08
CA GLN A 76 3.57 -0.62 -10.24
C GLN A 76 2.80 0.38 -9.37
N LEU A 77 3.50 1.37 -8.83
CA LEU A 77 2.91 2.47 -8.08
C LEU A 77 2.53 3.60 -9.04
N TYR A 78 1.26 4.00 -9.01
CA TYR A 78 0.71 5.11 -9.75
C TYR A 78 0.36 6.25 -8.79
N SER A 79 0.41 7.48 -9.30
CA SER A 79 -0.08 8.67 -8.60
C SER A 79 -1.02 9.45 -9.51
N THR A 80 -2.11 9.95 -8.97
CA THR A 80 -3.06 10.82 -9.68
C THR A 80 -3.56 11.92 -8.76
N HIS A 81 -3.91 13.08 -9.31
CA HIS A 81 -4.52 14.17 -8.57
C HIS A 81 -6.04 14.12 -8.73
N GLY A 82 -6.78 14.16 -7.62
CA GLY A 82 -8.24 14.13 -7.66
C GLY A 82 -8.83 13.80 -6.29
N MET A 83 -10.15 13.70 -6.23
CA MET A 83 -10.85 13.35 -5.00
C MET A 83 -11.18 11.86 -5.01
N LEU A 84 -10.64 11.11 -4.05
CA LEU A 84 -11.10 9.76 -3.74
C LEU A 84 -12.12 9.86 -2.61
N ASP A 85 -13.37 9.53 -2.90
CA ASP A 85 -14.41 9.55 -1.86
C ASP A 85 -14.28 8.31 -0.93
N PRO A 86 -14.90 8.35 0.27
CA PRO A 86 -14.87 7.22 1.20
C PRO A 86 -15.52 5.94 0.68
N THR A 87 -16.33 6.03 -0.39
CA THR A 87 -16.96 4.89 -1.06
C THR A 87 -16.09 4.27 -2.16
N GLY A 88 -14.91 4.87 -2.42
CA GLY A 88 -13.92 4.37 -3.37
C GLY A 88 -14.08 4.92 -4.79
N ASN A 89 -14.95 5.90 -5.02
CA ASN A 89 -15.04 6.54 -6.34
C ASN A 89 -13.97 7.62 -6.48
N PHE A 90 -13.33 7.66 -7.65
CA PHE A 90 -12.32 8.64 -7.98
C PHE A 90 -12.86 9.67 -8.97
N TYR A 91 -12.78 10.94 -8.61
CA TYR A 91 -13.23 12.05 -9.44
C TYR A 91 -12.04 12.92 -9.84
N ILE A 92 -11.95 13.17 -11.14
CA ILE A 92 -10.99 14.09 -11.74
C ILE A 92 -11.76 15.37 -12.03
N ASN A 93 -11.29 16.49 -11.50
CA ASN A 93 -11.78 17.81 -11.90
C ASN A 93 -11.00 18.30 -13.12
#